data_AF-A0A7V3F760-F1
#
_entry.id   AF-A0A7V3F760-F1
#
_cell.length_a   1.000
_cell.length_b   1.000
_cell.length_c   1.000
_cell.angle_alpha   90.00
_cell.angle_beta   90.00
_cell.angle_gamma   90.00
#
_symmetry.space_group_name_H-M   'P 1'
#
loop_
_entity.id
_entity.type
_entity.pdbx_description
1 polymer ?
#
loop_
_entity_poly.entity_id
_entity_poly.type
_entity_poly.pdbx_seq_one_letter_code
_entity_poly.pdbx_strand_id
1 'polypeptide(L)'
;MHRPRGGCGQGRGVVTGDGGNDHFGPEMDGPSGLEWSGGLRGGTGDACLGAVRGIQCDVACHNVGGTRMQLAVSQQVPLTQGEDGTIRITGTRVTLDVIVTQFILGATAEQIHDSFPAASLKDIYGAIYYYLQHTDAVDAYMREQQQAAADTRAWVDSQPGNRILRERLRARRQQRMRG
;
A
#
# COMPACT_ATOMS: atom_id res chain seq x y z
N MET A 1 -7.34 -39.27 59.44
CA MET A 1 -6.07 -40.00 59.29
C MET A 1 -5.32 -39.47 58.06
N HIS A 2 -4.06 -39.10 58.28
CA HIS A 2 -2.94 -39.00 57.32
C HIS A 2 -3.02 -38.09 56.07
N ARG A 3 -2.22 -37.01 56.10
CA ARG A 3 -1.30 -36.66 55.00
C ARG A 3 -0.01 -37.49 55.16
N PRO A 4 0.69 -37.83 54.06
CA PRO A 4 1.93 -37.10 53.70
C PRO A 4 2.15 -36.96 52.16
N ARG A 5 2.63 -35.81 51.68
CA ARG A 5 4.02 -35.43 51.27
C ARG A 5 4.49 -35.90 49.88
N GLY A 6 4.81 -34.92 49.04
CA GLY A 6 6.14 -34.79 48.41
C GLY A 6 6.31 -35.31 46.99
N GLY A 7 6.79 -34.43 46.11
CA GLY A 7 7.27 -34.79 44.77
C GLY A 7 7.76 -33.56 43.99
N CYS A 8 8.89 -33.00 44.40
CA CYS A 8 9.67 -32.06 43.59
C CYS A 8 10.39 -32.81 42.46
N GLY A 9 10.27 -32.34 41.21
CA GLY A 9 11.07 -32.78 40.07
C GLY A 9 11.69 -31.57 39.38
N GLN A 10 12.99 -31.37 39.62
CA GLN A 10 13.85 -30.40 38.94
C GLN A 10 14.25 -30.91 37.55
N GLY A 11 14.39 -30.02 36.56
CA GLY A 11 14.98 -30.34 35.27
C GLY A 11 15.22 -29.11 34.39
N ARG A 12 16.37 -28.46 34.63
CA ARG A 12 17.25 -27.63 33.75
C ARG A 12 16.78 -27.57 32.28
N GLY A 13 16.59 -26.42 31.63
CA GLY A 13 17.53 -25.32 31.50
C GLY A 13 18.42 -25.51 30.26
N VAL A 14 18.01 -24.97 29.10
CA VAL A 14 18.93 -24.46 28.07
C VAL A 14 18.35 -23.13 27.59
N VAL A 15 18.94 -22.07 28.11
CA VAL A 15 18.93 -20.74 27.50
C VAL A 15 20.04 -20.74 26.44
N THR A 16 19.68 -20.51 25.20
CA THR A 16 20.59 -19.95 24.20
C THR A 16 20.02 -18.61 23.82
N GLY A 17 20.66 -17.56 24.33
CA GLY A 17 20.45 -16.21 23.87
C GLY A 17 21.18 -15.93 22.56
N ASP A 18 20.92 -14.71 22.11
CA ASP A 18 21.70 -13.88 21.19
C ASP A 18 21.46 -13.99 19.68
N GLY A 19 20.81 -12.93 19.21
CA GLY A 19 20.60 -12.57 17.82
C GLY A 19 19.68 -11.35 17.79
N GLY A 20 20.17 -10.23 18.33
CA GLY A 20 19.43 -8.97 18.38
C GLY A 20 19.01 -8.49 17.00
N ASN A 21 17.83 -7.87 16.93
CA ASN A 21 17.60 -6.79 16.00
C ASN A 21 17.08 -5.60 16.79
N ASP A 22 18.01 -4.73 17.13
CA ASP A 22 17.74 -3.41 17.68
C ASP A 22 17.06 -2.53 16.62
N HIS A 23 16.10 -1.72 17.09
CA HIS A 23 15.77 -0.40 16.57
C HIS A 23 15.26 -0.27 15.12
N PHE A 24 13.94 -0.06 14.98
CA PHE A 24 13.36 1.20 14.45
C PHE A 24 11.84 1.25 14.74
N GLY A 25 11.38 2.22 15.55
CA GLY A 25 9.99 2.40 16.05
C GLY A 25 9.08 3.24 15.14
N PRO A 26 8.07 3.99 15.64
CA PRO A 26 7.45 3.95 16.97
C PRO A 26 5.94 3.64 16.95
N GLU A 27 5.49 3.11 18.08
CA GLU A 27 4.10 3.06 18.56
C GLU A 27 3.53 4.50 18.65
N MET A 28 2.47 4.78 17.89
CA MET A 28 1.75 6.06 17.91
C MET A 28 0.52 5.91 18.81
N ASP A 29 0.70 6.20 20.11
CA ASP A 29 -0.40 6.59 20.98
C ASP A 29 -0.87 7.99 20.59
N GLY A 30 -1.98 8.07 19.85
CA GLY A 30 -2.61 9.32 19.48
C GLY A 30 -3.28 9.99 20.70
N PRO A 31 -3.04 11.28 20.98
CA PRO A 31 -3.82 11.99 21.97
C PRO A 31 -5.25 12.20 21.46
N SER A 32 -6.19 11.62 22.20
CA SER A 32 -7.60 11.95 22.19
C SER A 32 -7.80 13.43 22.53
N GLY A 33 -8.48 14.16 21.63
CA GLY A 33 -9.08 15.45 21.90
C GLY A 33 -8.09 16.61 21.87
N LEU A 34 -8.24 17.49 20.88
CA LEU A 34 -8.26 18.94 21.09
C LEU A 34 -8.85 19.60 19.85
N GLU A 35 -9.82 20.47 20.12
CA GLU A 35 -10.74 21.11 19.20
C GLU A 35 -10.05 21.90 18.09
N TRP A 36 -10.51 21.68 16.86
CA TRP A 36 -10.36 22.64 15.77
C TRP A 36 -11.21 23.88 16.07
N SER A 37 -10.57 24.97 16.47
CA SER A 37 -11.17 26.31 16.44
C SER A 37 -10.31 27.24 15.57
N GLY A 38 -10.86 27.56 14.40
CA GLY A 38 -10.30 28.54 13.47
C GLY A 38 -10.27 29.93 14.10
N GLY A 39 -9.10 30.56 14.05
CA GLY A 39 -8.89 31.94 14.47
C GLY A 39 -8.08 32.70 13.43
N LEU A 40 -8.73 33.12 12.34
CA LEU A 40 -8.19 34.11 11.42
C LEU A 40 -8.19 35.48 12.11
N ARG A 41 -7.03 35.91 12.64
CA ARG A 41 -6.82 37.29 13.11
C ARG A 41 -6.07 38.09 12.05
N GLY A 42 -6.83 39.01 11.44
CA GLY A 42 -6.48 40.35 10.93
C GLY A 42 -5.04 40.64 10.51
N GLY A 43 -4.83 40.69 9.20
CA GLY A 43 -3.79 41.53 8.60
C GLY A 43 -4.42 42.80 8.05
N THR A 44 -4.48 43.87 8.85
CA THR A 44 -4.71 45.23 8.33
C THR A 44 -3.37 45.77 7.84
N GLY A 45 -3.14 45.67 6.54
CA GLY A 45 -1.95 46.17 5.87
C GLY A 45 -2.31 47.06 4.69
N ASP A 46 -3.28 47.96 4.84
CA ASP A 46 -3.61 48.98 3.84
C ASP A 46 -3.64 50.36 4.49
N ALA A 47 -2.48 51.03 4.45
CA ALA A 47 -2.38 52.47 4.65
C ALA A 47 -1.06 53.00 4.06
N CYS A 48 -0.98 53.10 2.74
CA CYS A 48 -0.04 53.99 2.06
C CYS A 48 -0.76 54.73 0.93
N LEU A 49 -1.57 55.71 1.30
CA LEU A 49 -2.04 56.76 0.38
C LEU A 49 -1.38 58.08 0.79
N GLY A 50 -0.13 58.22 0.39
CA GLY A 50 0.64 59.46 0.48
C GLY A 50 1.28 59.73 -0.87
N ALA A 51 0.56 60.45 -1.74
CA ALA A 51 1.07 60.92 -3.01
C ALA A 51 2.06 62.07 -2.78
N VAL A 52 3.36 61.79 -2.91
CA VAL A 52 4.38 62.82 -3.15
C VAL A 52 4.91 62.64 -4.57
N ARG A 53 4.69 63.67 -5.38
CA ARG A 53 5.18 63.76 -6.76
C ARG A 53 6.69 63.92 -6.77
N GLY A 54 7.34 63.19 -7.68
CA GLY A 54 8.63 63.59 -8.26
C GLY A 54 9.85 63.28 -7.40
N ILE A 55 10.35 62.05 -7.50
CA ILE A 55 11.74 61.67 -7.75
C ILE A 55 11.65 60.16 -8.08
N GLN A 56 11.85 59.82 -9.35
CA GLN A 56 12.22 58.44 -9.69
C GLN A 56 13.60 58.24 -9.08
N CYS A 57 13.66 57.52 -7.96
CA CYS A 57 14.90 56.91 -7.54
C CYS A 57 15.16 55.77 -8.53
N ASP A 58 16.07 55.99 -9.48
CA ASP A 58 16.76 54.96 -10.28
C ASP A 58 17.66 54.09 -9.39
N VAL A 59 17.11 53.57 -8.29
CA VAL A 59 17.72 52.43 -7.63
C VAL A 59 17.36 51.26 -8.53
N ALA A 60 18.29 50.93 -9.41
CA ALA A 60 18.42 49.59 -9.95
C ALA A 60 18.54 48.63 -8.76
N CYS A 61 17.39 48.26 -8.20
CA CYS A 61 17.21 47.05 -7.43
C CYS A 61 17.66 45.95 -8.38
N HIS A 62 18.92 45.56 -8.28
CA HIS A 62 19.41 44.32 -8.84
C HIS A 62 18.60 43.25 -8.12
N ASN A 63 17.48 42.88 -8.72
CA ASN A 63 16.67 41.77 -8.30
C ASN A 63 17.55 40.57 -8.54
N VAL A 64 18.32 40.18 -7.52
CA VAL A 64 18.93 38.86 -7.46
C VAL A 64 17.72 37.93 -7.34
N GLY A 65 17.15 37.61 -8.50
CA GLY A 65 16.11 36.63 -8.68
C GLY A 65 16.71 35.30 -8.28
N GLY A 66 16.72 35.04 -6.98
CA GLY A 66 16.95 33.72 -6.44
C GLY A 66 15.82 32.86 -6.95
N THR A 67 16.07 32.18 -8.07
CA THR A 67 15.16 31.20 -8.65
C THR A 67 14.94 30.14 -7.58
N ARG A 68 13.86 30.30 -6.80
CA ARG A 68 13.49 29.34 -5.77
C ARG A 68 13.13 28.07 -6.51
N MET A 69 13.96 27.03 -6.39
CA MET A 69 13.64 25.74 -6.97
C MET A 69 12.31 25.27 -6.39
N GLN A 70 11.27 25.27 -7.22
CA GLN A 70 9.94 24.78 -6.86
C GLN A 70 9.84 23.33 -7.31
N LEU A 71 9.61 22.43 -6.36
CA LEU A 71 9.30 21.04 -6.60
C LEU A 71 7.78 20.89 -6.70
N ALA A 72 7.31 20.10 -7.66
CA ALA A 72 5.92 19.68 -7.71
C ALA A 72 5.65 18.68 -6.57
N VAL A 73 4.71 19.01 -5.69
CA VAL A 73 4.36 18.17 -4.52
C VAL A 73 3.19 17.23 -4.82
N SER A 74 2.53 17.37 -5.99
CA SER A 74 1.45 16.48 -6.41
C SER A 74 1.99 15.35 -7.27
N GLN A 75 1.67 14.11 -6.89
CA GLN A 75 1.99 12.92 -7.66
C GLN A 75 0.70 12.22 -8.10
N GLN A 76 0.67 11.79 -9.36
CA GLN A 76 -0.46 11.04 -9.91
C GLN A 76 -0.41 9.59 -9.44
N VAL A 77 -1.57 9.03 -9.11
CA VAL A 77 -1.70 7.62 -8.74
C VAL A 77 -1.58 6.78 -10.02
N PRO A 78 -0.65 5.81 -10.09
CA PRO A 78 -0.37 5.05 -11.32
C PRO A 78 -1.37 3.90 -11.52
N LEU A 79 -2.66 4.15 -11.29
CA LEU A 79 -3.71 3.14 -11.39
C LEU A 79 -4.72 3.52 -12.48
N THR A 80 -5.08 2.55 -13.30
CA THR A 80 -6.11 2.67 -14.35
C THR A 80 -7.17 1.60 -14.12
N GLN A 81 -8.44 1.99 -14.23
CA GLN A 81 -9.56 1.05 -14.23
C GLN A 81 -9.85 0.59 -15.67
N GLY A 82 -9.90 -0.73 -15.87
CA GLY A 82 -10.31 -1.33 -17.14
C GLY A 82 -11.82 -1.26 -17.37
N GLU A 83 -12.26 -1.54 -18.59
CA GLU A 83 -13.69 -1.65 -18.96
C GLU A 83 -14.42 -2.76 -18.18
N ASP A 84 -13.67 -3.77 -17.74
CA ASP A 84 -14.11 -4.87 -16.89
C ASP A 84 -14.22 -4.49 -15.40
N GLY A 85 -13.94 -3.23 -15.05
CA GLY A 85 -13.93 -2.74 -13.68
C GLY A 85 -12.66 -3.11 -12.91
N THR A 86 -11.73 -3.86 -13.53
CA THR A 86 -10.49 -4.30 -12.88
C THR A 86 -9.49 -3.16 -12.78
N ILE A 87 -8.97 -2.90 -11.58
CA ILE A 87 -7.94 -1.88 -11.34
C ILE A 87 -6.55 -2.48 -11.60
N ARG A 88 -5.75 -1.79 -12.42
CA ARG A 88 -4.41 -2.21 -12.86
C ARG A 88 -3.41 -1.07 -12.73
N ILE A 89 -2.12 -1.40 -12.69
CA ILE A 89 -1.08 -0.39 -12.86
C ILE A 89 -1.12 0.10 -14.31
N THR A 90 -1.11 1.42 -14.49
CA THR A 90 -1.11 2.09 -15.79
C THR A 90 0.01 1.56 -16.69
N GLY A 91 -0.34 1.14 -17.91
CA GLY A 91 0.63 0.64 -18.90
C GLY A 91 1.07 -0.82 -18.69
N THR A 92 0.52 -1.52 -17.70
CA THR A 92 0.88 -2.92 -17.45
C THR A 92 -0.35 -3.82 -17.32
N ARG A 93 -0.12 -5.13 -17.38
CA ARG A 93 -1.14 -6.14 -17.06
C ARG A 93 -1.16 -6.52 -15.58
N VAL A 94 -0.34 -5.91 -14.74
CA VAL A 94 -0.32 -6.20 -13.30
C VAL A 94 -1.51 -5.51 -12.65
N THR A 95 -2.34 -6.31 -11.99
CA THR A 95 -3.57 -5.87 -11.32
C THR A 95 -3.25 -5.45 -9.89
N LEU A 96 -4.06 -4.52 -9.35
CA LEU A 96 -3.88 -4.02 -7.98
C LEU A 96 -4.02 -5.15 -6.95
N ASP A 97 -4.88 -6.13 -7.23
CA ASP A 97 -5.16 -7.25 -6.35
C ASP A 97 -3.91 -8.09 -6.03
N VAL A 98 -3.09 -8.37 -7.04
CA VAL A 98 -1.87 -9.16 -6.92
C VAL A 98 -0.84 -8.44 -6.06
N ILE A 99 -0.65 -7.13 -6.28
CA ILE A 99 0.31 -6.32 -5.52
C ILE A 99 -0.07 -6.29 -4.04
N VAL A 100 -1.33 -5.95 -3.76
CA VAL A 100 -1.84 -5.85 -2.39
C VAL A 100 -1.81 -7.21 -1.70
N THR A 101 -2.16 -8.30 -2.42
CA THR A 101 -2.05 -9.66 -1.86
C THR A 101 -0.61 -9.98 -1.48
N GLN A 102 0.38 -9.71 -2.33
CA GLN A 102 1.79 -9.96 -2.00
C GLN A 102 2.27 -9.09 -0.84
N PHE A 103 1.84 -7.84 -0.79
CA PHE A 103 2.17 -6.93 0.30
C PHE A 103 1.60 -7.41 1.64
N ILE A 104 0.34 -7.85 1.68
CA ILE A 104 -0.29 -8.45 2.88
C ILE A 104 0.43 -9.74 3.31
N LEU A 105 0.97 -10.51 2.36
CA LEU A 105 1.80 -11.69 2.66
C LEU A 105 3.20 -11.34 3.20
N GLY A 106 3.52 -10.04 3.34
CA GLY A 106 4.79 -9.56 3.88
C GLY A 106 5.88 -9.36 2.83
N ALA A 107 5.57 -9.42 1.54
CA ALA A 107 6.53 -9.11 0.49
C ALA A 107 6.82 -7.61 0.45
N THR A 108 8.10 -7.25 0.34
CA THR A 108 8.55 -5.88 0.09
C THR A 108 8.22 -5.44 -1.35
N ALA A 109 8.16 -4.13 -1.60
CA ALA A 109 7.89 -3.59 -2.93
C ALA A 109 8.91 -4.08 -3.98
N GLU A 110 10.17 -4.24 -3.56
CA GLU A 110 11.28 -4.73 -4.35
C GLU A 110 11.10 -6.21 -4.71
N GLN A 111 10.70 -7.05 -3.76
CA GLN A 111 10.38 -8.45 -4.03
C GLN A 111 9.16 -8.61 -4.95
N ILE A 112 8.18 -7.70 -4.82
CA ILE A 112 7.03 -7.64 -5.72
C ILE A 112 7.50 -7.25 -7.13
N HIS A 113 8.41 -6.28 -7.25
CA HIS A 113 9.00 -5.89 -8.53
C HIS A 113 9.78 -7.04 -9.19
N ASP A 114 10.58 -7.79 -8.41
CA ASP A 114 11.30 -8.97 -8.90
C ASP A 114 10.36 -10.04 -9.46
N SER A 115 9.18 -10.19 -8.84
CA SER A 115 8.14 -11.10 -9.32
C SER A 115 7.41 -10.57 -10.57
N PHE A 116 7.32 -9.25 -10.72
CA PHE A 116 6.61 -8.57 -11.80
C PHE A 116 7.44 -7.46 -12.45
N PRO A 117 8.50 -7.79 -13.22
CA PRO A 117 9.41 -6.79 -13.78
C PRO A 117 8.77 -5.86 -14.82
N ALA A 118 7.56 -6.21 -15.29
CA ALA A 118 6.76 -5.35 -16.18
C ALA A 118 6.18 -4.12 -15.46
N ALA A 119 6.06 -4.15 -14.13
CA ALA A 119 5.63 -3.02 -13.32
C ALA A 119 6.85 -2.24 -12.82
N SER A 120 6.86 -0.92 -12.98
CA SER A 120 7.96 -0.12 -12.46
C SER A 120 7.92 -0.09 -10.93
N LEU A 121 9.10 -0.10 -10.29
CA LEU A 121 9.19 -0.07 -8.83
C LEU A 121 8.49 1.17 -8.23
N LYS A 122 8.62 2.32 -8.90
CA LYS A 122 7.92 3.56 -8.54
C LYS A 122 6.40 3.36 -8.52
N ASP A 123 5.85 2.68 -9.52
CA ASP A 123 4.41 2.49 -9.62
C ASP A 123 3.90 1.49 -8.58
N ILE A 124 4.72 0.49 -8.22
CA ILE A 124 4.43 -0.44 -7.11
C ILE A 124 4.34 0.31 -5.79
N TYR A 125 5.31 1.19 -5.48
CA TYR A 125 5.21 2.04 -4.28
C TYR A 125 3.97 2.93 -4.31
N GLY A 126 3.63 3.52 -5.45
CA GLY A 126 2.41 4.31 -5.61
C GLY A 126 1.14 3.49 -5.35
N ALA A 127 1.10 2.24 -5.82
CA ALA A 127 -0.03 1.33 -5.59
C ALA A 127 -0.15 0.92 -4.11
N ILE A 128 0.98 0.62 -3.45
CA ILE A 128 1.00 0.31 -2.01
C ILE A 128 0.57 1.54 -1.19
N TYR A 129 1.07 2.72 -1.52
CA TYR A 129 0.65 3.97 -0.88
C TYR A 129 -0.86 4.19 -1.03
N TYR A 130 -1.40 3.99 -2.24
CA TYR A 130 -2.84 4.11 -2.49
C TYR A 130 -3.65 3.12 -1.63
N TYR A 131 -3.18 1.87 -1.52
CA TYR A 131 -3.79 0.86 -0.66
C TYR A 131 -3.82 1.29 0.80
N LEU A 132 -2.68 1.72 1.35
CA LEU A 132 -2.58 2.15 2.76
C LEU A 132 -3.47 3.36 3.07
N GLN A 133 -3.71 4.22 2.09
CA GLN A 133 -4.60 5.38 2.24
C GLN A 133 -6.09 5.01 2.14
N HIS A 134 -6.43 3.88 1.52
CA HIS A 134 -7.82 3.48 1.19
C HIS A 134 -8.09 2.00 1.48
N THR A 135 -7.53 1.46 2.57
CA THR A 135 -7.56 0.02 2.90
C THR A 135 -8.97 -0.56 2.82
N ASP A 136 -9.94 0.06 3.49
CA ASP A 136 -11.33 -0.44 3.54
C ASP A 136 -11.99 -0.54 2.16
N ALA A 137 -11.73 0.45 1.30
CA ALA A 137 -12.30 0.50 -0.04
C ALA A 137 -11.67 -0.55 -0.95
N VAL A 138 -10.36 -0.73 -0.86
CA VAL A 138 -9.63 -1.74 -1.64
C VAL A 138 -9.99 -3.15 -1.17
N ASP A 139 -10.13 -3.37 0.13
CA ASP A 139 -10.52 -4.67 0.70
C ASP A 139 -11.96 -5.04 0.31
N ALA A 140 -12.87 -4.04 0.23
CA ALA A 140 -14.21 -4.26 -0.30
C ALA A 140 -14.19 -4.65 -1.78
N TYR A 141 -13.43 -3.93 -2.60
CA TYR A 141 -13.22 -4.25 -4.01
C TYR A 141 -12.63 -5.67 -4.20
N MET A 142 -11.63 -6.04 -3.41
CA MET A 142 -11.02 -7.37 -3.48
C MET A 142 -12.02 -8.49 -3.16
N ARG A 143 -12.87 -8.30 -2.16
CA ARG A 143 -13.92 -9.29 -1.81
C ARG A 143 -14.92 -9.47 -2.94
N GLU A 144 -15.37 -8.38 -3.55
CA GLU A 144 -16.27 -8.44 -4.71
C GLU A 144 -15.64 -9.21 -5.87
N GLN A 145 -14.38 -8.92 -6.19
CA GLN A 145 -13.65 -9.62 -7.25
C GLN A 145 -13.46 -11.11 -6.96
N GLN A 146 -13.16 -11.47 -5.72
CA GLN A 146 -13.05 -12.87 -5.30
C GLN A 146 -14.38 -13.61 -5.44
N GLN A 147 -15.49 -12.97 -5.07
CA GLN A 147 -16.83 -13.53 -5.20
C GLN A 147 -17.18 -13.76 -6.68
N ALA A 148 -16.99 -12.75 -7.52
CA ALA A 148 -17.25 -12.85 -8.96
C ALA A 148 -16.40 -13.95 -9.64
N ALA A 149 -15.13 -14.06 -9.24
CA ALA A 149 -14.24 -15.11 -9.73
C ALA A 149 -14.70 -16.51 -9.24
N ALA A 150 -15.17 -16.63 -7.99
CA ALA A 150 -15.68 -17.88 -7.45
C ALA A 150 -16.96 -18.32 -8.16
N ASP A 151 -17.90 -17.41 -8.38
CA ASP A 151 -19.17 -17.66 -9.07
C ASP A 151 -18.93 -18.08 -10.53
N THR A 152 -18.02 -17.38 -11.21
CA THR A 152 -17.60 -17.73 -12.58
C THR A 152 -16.99 -19.12 -12.62
N ARG A 153 -16.10 -19.45 -11.67
CA ARG A 153 -15.50 -20.80 -11.57
C ARG A 153 -16.56 -21.86 -11.29
N ALA A 154 -17.48 -21.62 -10.37
CA ALA A 154 -18.56 -22.56 -10.05
C ALA A 154 -19.44 -22.83 -11.28
N TRP A 155 -19.78 -21.79 -12.05
CA TRP A 155 -20.54 -21.93 -13.28
C TRP A 155 -19.78 -22.74 -14.34
N VAL A 156 -18.51 -22.42 -14.60
CA VAL A 156 -17.66 -23.17 -15.54
C VAL A 156 -17.54 -24.64 -15.13
N ASP A 157 -17.42 -24.91 -13.83
CA ASP A 157 -17.28 -26.26 -13.28
C ASP A 157 -18.58 -27.07 -13.35
N SER A 158 -19.73 -26.39 -13.25
CA SER A 158 -21.06 -27.01 -13.38
C SER A 158 -21.34 -27.52 -14.80
N GLN A 159 -20.62 -27.03 -15.81
CA GLN A 159 -20.84 -27.42 -17.20
C GLN A 159 -20.33 -28.84 -17.47
N PRO A 160 -21.19 -29.77 -17.92
CA PRO A 160 -20.83 -31.19 -18.07
C PRO A 160 -19.68 -31.44 -19.06
N GLY A 161 -19.56 -30.62 -20.10
CA GLY A 161 -18.45 -30.71 -21.07
C GLY A 161 -17.07 -30.44 -20.46
N ASN A 162 -16.98 -29.53 -19.47
CA ASN A 162 -15.71 -29.18 -18.82
C ASN A 162 -15.25 -30.27 -17.86
N ARG A 163 -16.18 -30.97 -17.19
CA ARG A 163 -15.88 -32.07 -16.29
C ARG A 163 -15.20 -33.23 -17.03
N ILE A 164 -15.78 -33.66 -18.14
CA ILE A 164 -15.23 -34.74 -18.98
C ILE A 164 -13.85 -34.35 -19.53
N LEU A 165 -13.71 -33.11 -20.01
CA LEU A 165 -12.44 -32.60 -20.51
C LEU A 165 -11.36 -32.60 -19.41
N ARG A 166 -11.69 -32.14 -18.20
CA ARG A 166 -10.76 -32.11 -17.05
C ARG A 166 -10.33 -33.50 -16.61
N GLU A 167 -11.26 -34.46 -16.53
CA GLU A 167 -10.94 -35.85 -16.20
C GLU A 167 -9.98 -36.46 -17.23
N ARG A 168 -10.22 -36.22 -18.52
CA ARG A 168 -9.32 -36.64 -19.60
C ARG A 168 -7.92 -36.03 -19.48
N LEU A 169 -7.82 -34.74 -19.18
CA LEU A 169 -6.52 -34.05 -19.00
C LEU A 169 -5.77 -34.56 -17.76
N ARG A 170 -6.49 -34.84 -16.66
CA ARG A 170 -5.91 -35.42 -15.43
C ARG A 170 -5.36 -36.82 -15.69
N ALA A 171 -6.12 -37.69 -16.37
CA ALA A 171 -5.68 -39.04 -16.73
C ALA A 171 -4.40 -39.03 -17.58
N ARG A 172 -4.33 -38.14 -18.59
CA ARG A 172 -3.12 -37.96 -19.42
C ARG A 172 -1.91 -37.49 -18.60
N ARG A 173 -2.12 -36.58 -17.65
CA ARG A 173 -1.02 -36.08 -16.79
C ARG A 173 -0.49 -37.19 -15.87
N GLN A 174 -1.36 -38.02 -15.31
CA GLN A 174 -0.97 -39.16 -14.48
C GLN A 174 -0.20 -40.23 -15.27
N GLN A 175 -0.60 -40.49 -16.52
CA GLN A 175 0.15 -41.39 -17.41
C GLN A 175 1.56 -40.89 -17.68
N ARG A 176 1.73 -39.57 -17.91
CA ARG A 176 3.05 -38.95 -18.11
C ARG A 176 3.94 -38.90 -16.86
N MET A 177 3.37 -38.99 -15.66
CA MET A 177 4.14 -39.04 -14.41
C MET A 177 4.50 -40.47 -13.98
N ARG A 178 3.86 -41.49 -14.57
CA ARG A 178 4.04 -42.91 -14.22
C ARG A 178 4.95 -43.67 -15.18
N GLY A 179 5.26 -43.12 -16.35
CA GLY A 179 6.23 -43.64 -17.31
C GLY A 179 7.47 -42.77 -17.33
#